data_AF-E3CP82-F1
#
_entry.id   AF-E3CP82-F1
#
_cell.length_a   1.000
_cell.length_b   1.000
_cell.length_c   1.000
_cell.angle_alpha   90.00
_cell.angle_beta   90.00
_cell.angle_gamma   90.00
#
_symmetry.space_group_name_H-M   'P 1'
#
loop_
_entity.id
_entity.type
_entity.pdbx_description
1 polymer ?
#
loop_
_entity_poly.entity_id
_entity_poly.type
_entity_poly.pdbx_seq_one_letter_code
_entity_poly.pdbx_strand_id
1 'polypeptide(L)'
;MKNTVDFISFSYYMSVATAHNPEDYTIGKGNIMGGVENSYLEKSEWGWAIDPIGLRLVLNDFYERYQLPLFIVENGLAAKDVLVDGPDGSTVEDDYLQKHLMQVSEALQDGVELWGYTTWGPIDLVSASTAEFSKRYGFIYVDRNDDDSGSLARYNKKSFAWYKSVIESNGEALYK
;
A
#
# COMPACT_ATOMS: atom_id res chain seq x y z
N MET A 1 -0.47 15.24 -28.80
CA MET A 1 -1.48 16.28 -28.46
C MET A 1 -0.76 17.61 -28.29
N LYS A 2 -1.38 18.70 -27.78
CA LYS A 2 -0.66 19.98 -27.56
C LYS A 2 -0.27 20.25 -26.10
N ASN A 3 -1.06 19.76 -25.15
CA ASN A 3 -0.73 19.75 -23.73
C ASN A 3 -0.89 18.28 -23.29
N THR A 4 0.17 17.67 -22.79
CA THR A 4 0.20 16.33 -22.21
C THR A 4 0.81 16.42 -20.81
N VAL A 5 0.61 15.41 -19.97
CA VAL A 5 1.37 15.30 -18.71
C VAL A 5 2.82 14.92 -19.01
N ASP A 6 3.74 15.38 -18.16
CA ASP A 6 5.17 15.07 -18.26
C ASP A 6 5.53 13.70 -17.65
N PHE A 7 4.69 13.20 -16.73
CA PHE A 7 4.83 11.93 -16.03
C PHE A 7 3.45 11.37 -15.63
N ILE A 8 3.37 10.10 -15.21
CA ILE A 8 2.13 9.46 -14.76
C ILE A 8 2.24 9.09 -13.27
N SER A 9 1.50 9.81 -12.43
CA SER A 9 1.27 9.40 -11.05
C SER A 9 0.10 8.42 -10.95
N PHE A 10 0.22 7.41 -10.08
CA PHE A 10 -0.87 6.46 -9.80
C PHE A 10 -0.85 5.93 -8.36
N SER A 11 -2.01 5.42 -7.93
CA SER A 11 -2.20 4.69 -6.68
C SER A 11 -2.26 3.19 -6.95
N TYR A 12 -1.72 2.37 -6.04
CA TYR A 12 -1.82 0.92 -6.09
C TYR A 12 -2.21 0.33 -4.74
N TYR A 13 -3.17 -0.59 -4.72
CA TYR A 13 -3.63 -1.27 -3.50
C TYR A 13 -3.95 -2.76 -3.68
N MET A 14 -4.42 -3.17 -4.85
CA MET A 14 -4.78 -4.55 -5.19
C MET A 14 -4.84 -4.73 -6.72
N SER A 15 -4.78 -5.97 -7.20
CA SER A 15 -5.22 -6.35 -8.54
C SER A 15 -6.70 -6.81 -8.53
N VAL A 16 -7.28 -6.98 -9.72
CA VAL A 16 -8.69 -7.39 -9.90
C VAL A 16 -8.76 -8.51 -10.93
N ALA A 17 -9.49 -9.59 -10.62
CA ALA A 17 -9.81 -10.63 -11.58
C ALA A 17 -11.21 -10.42 -12.20
N THR A 18 -11.37 -10.80 -13.46
CA THR A 18 -12.64 -10.71 -14.20
C THR A 18 -12.92 -12.03 -14.92
N ALA A 19 -14.17 -12.49 -14.85
CA ALA A 19 -14.66 -13.64 -15.59
C ALA A 19 -15.71 -13.20 -16.62
N HIS A 20 -15.90 -13.98 -17.69
CA HIS A 20 -16.99 -13.80 -18.64
C HIS A 20 -18.37 -14.10 -18.01
N ASN A 21 -18.37 -15.06 -17.09
CA ASN A 21 -19.49 -15.60 -16.31
C ASN A 21 -19.27 -15.29 -14.81
N PRO A 22 -19.28 -14.01 -14.38
CA PRO A 22 -18.97 -13.63 -13.00
C PRO A 22 -19.91 -14.25 -11.95
N GLU A 23 -21.12 -14.65 -12.35
CA GLU A 23 -22.10 -15.36 -11.54
C GLU A 23 -21.65 -16.74 -11.01
N ASP A 24 -20.68 -17.39 -11.68
CA ASP A 24 -20.12 -18.68 -11.24
C ASP A 24 -19.00 -18.53 -10.18
N TYR A 25 -18.69 -17.31 -9.76
CA TYR A 25 -17.55 -17.00 -8.88
C TYR A 25 -17.95 -16.16 -7.66
N THR A 26 -17.15 -16.23 -6.60
CA THR A 26 -17.27 -15.29 -5.47
C THR A 26 -16.90 -13.88 -5.92
N ILE A 27 -17.75 -12.90 -5.66
CA ILE A 27 -17.48 -11.47 -5.92
C ILE A 27 -16.50 -10.92 -4.87
N GLY A 28 -15.50 -10.15 -5.33
CA GLY A 28 -14.48 -9.55 -4.47
C GLY A 28 -15.04 -8.56 -3.46
N LYS A 29 -14.77 -8.78 -2.16
CA LYS A 29 -15.19 -7.87 -1.09
C LYS A 29 -14.26 -6.66 -0.98
N GLY A 30 -14.84 -5.50 -0.67
CA GLY A 30 -14.10 -4.27 -0.38
C GLY A 30 -13.55 -3.51 -1.61
N ASN A 31 -13.50 -4.12 -2.79
CA ASN A 31 -13.09 -3.41 -4.01
C ASN A 31 -14.21 -2.49 -4.53
N ILE A 32 -13.90 -1.21 -4.70
CA ILE A 32 -14.80 -0.20 -5.29
C ILE A 32 -15.10 -0.53 -6.77
N MET A 33 -14.19 -1.21 -7.47
CA MET A 33 -14.34 -1.62 -8.87
C MET A 33 -14.93 -3.03 -9.07
N GLY A 34 -15.31 -3.74 -8.00
CA GLY A 34 -15.91 -5.07 -8.08
C GLY A 34 -14.95 -6.17 -8.55
N GLY A 35 -15.37 -6.98 -9.52
CA GLY A 35 -14.63 -8.15 -10.01
C GLY A 35 -14.86 -9.43 -9.17
N VAL A 36 -14.22 -10.52 -9.60
CA VAL A 36 -14.27 -11.83 -8.92
C VAL A 36 -13.05 -12.04 -8.03
N GLU A 37 -13.16 -12.91 -7.03
CA GLU A 37 -12.06 -13.24 -6.14
C GLU A 37 -10.97 -14.06 -6.85
N ASN A 38 -9.74 -13.57 -6.83
CA ASN A 38 -8.56 -14.35 -7.21
C ASN A 38 -8.19 -15.31 -6.07
N SER A 39 -8.32 -16.61 -6.30
CA SER A 39 -8.04 -17.66 -5.30
C SER A 39 -6.56 -17.89 -5.02
N TYR A 40 -5.65 -17.28 -5.78
CA TYR A 40 -4.20 -17.34 -5.58
C TYR A 40 -3.65 -16.23 -4.67
N LEU A 41 -4.48 -15.29 -4.22
CA LEU A 41 -4.05 -14.12 -3.44
C LEU A 41 -4.56 -14.15 -1.99
N GLU A 42 -3.68 -13.76 -1.07
CA GLU A 42 -4.04 -13.41 0.32
C GLU A 42 -4.93 -12.15 0.33
N LYS A 43 -5.68 -11.92 1.42
CA LYS A 43 -6.58 -10.77 1.56
C LYS A 43 -6.40 -10.11 2.93
N SER A 44 -6.54 -8.79 2.98
CA SER A 44 -6.61 -8.04 4.24
C SER A 44 -7.97 -8.26 4.94
N GLU A 45 -8.09 -7.80 6.19
CA GLU A 45 -9.37 -7.89 6.93
C GLU A 45 -10.54 -7.15 6.25
N TRP A 46 -10.26 -6.14 5.41
CA TRP A 46 -11.26 -5.44 4.59
C TRP A 46 -11.56 -6.15 3.26
N GLY A 47 -11.02 -7.35 3.03
CA GLY A 47 -11.25 -8.18 1.85
C GLY A 47 -10.37 -7.84 0.63
N TRP A 48 -9.56 -6.78 0.71
CA TRP A 48 -8.68 -6.35 -0.39
C TRP A 48 -7.59 -7.39 -0.65
N ALA A 49 -7.46 -7.82 -1.91
CA ALA A 49 -6.44 -8.77 -2.32
C ALA A 49 -5.04 -8.16 -2.24
N ILE A 50 -4.08 -8.89 -1.68
CA ILE A 50 -2.70 -8.45 -1.47
C ILE A 50 -1.86 -9.00 -2.61
N ASP A 51 -1.58 -8.17 -3.62
CA ASP A 51 -0.85 -8.56 -4.83
C ASP A 51 0.41 -7.69 -5.08
N PRO A 52 1.56 -8.06 -4.50
CA PRO A 52 2.81 -7.36 -4.77
C PRO A 52 3.26 -7.46 -6.24
N ILE A 53 2.96 -8.56 -6.92
CA ILE A 53 3.40 -8.81 -8.30
C ILE A 53 2.60 -7.93 -9.27
N GLY A 54 1.32 -7.71 -8.99
CA GLY A 54 0.46 -6.77 -9.71
C GLY A 54 1.01 -5.34 -9.75
N LEU A 55 1.83 -4.91 -8.77
CA LEU A 55 2.54 -3.63 -8.82
C LEU A 55 3.64 -3.62 -9.89
N ARG A 56 4.46 -4.69 -9.99
CA ARG A 56 5.44 -4.83 -11.09
C ARG A 56 4.76 -4.88 -12.45
N LEU A 57 3.62 -5.56 -12.54
CA LEU A 57 2.86 -5.69 -13.79
C LEU A 57 2.29 -4.34 -14.26
N VAL A 58 1.69 -3.53 -13.37
CA VAL A 58 1.16 -2.22 -13.78
C VAL A 58 2.25 -1.19 -14.07
N LEU A 59 3.40 -1.26 -13.37
CA LEU A 59 4.59 -0.45 -13.70
C LEU A 59 5.08 -0.75 -15.12
N ASN A 60 5.18 -2.02 -15.49
CA ASN A 60 5.58 -2.43 -16.84
C ASN A 60 4.53 -2.06 -17.90
N ASP A 61 3.23 -2.36 -17.69
CA ASP A 61 2.15 -2.00 -18.64
C ASP A 61 2.11 -0.48 -18.89
N PHE A 62 2.13 0.34 -17.85
CA PHE A 62 2.11 1.79 -18.01
C PHE A 62 3.37 2.30 -18.72
N TYR A 63 4.54 1.76 -18.40
CA TYR A 63 5.79 2.22 -19.02
C TYR A 63 5.90 1.79 -20.49
N GLU A 64 5.61 0.53 -20.83
CA GLU A 64 5.55 0.05 -22.23
C GLU A 64 4.55 0.87 -23.06
N ARG A 65 3.36 1.10 -22.50
CA ARG A 65 2.23 1.75 -23.17
C ARG A 65 2.42 3.25 -23.39
N TYR A 66 3.02 3.96 -22.45
CA TYR A 66 3.09 5.43 -22.47
C TYR A 66 4.49 6.00 -22.69
N GLN A 67 5.55 5.26 -22.35
CA GLN A 67 6.95 5.73 -22.41
C GLN A 67 7.14 7.11 -21.74
N LEU A 68 6.47 7.29 -20.60
CA LEU A 68 6.61 8.44 -19.71
C LEU A 68 7.08 7.96 -18.33
N PRO A 69 7.81 8.80 -17.57
CA PRO A 69 8.19 8.46 -16.20
C PRO A 69 6.96 8.23 -15.31
N LEU A 70 7.10 7.33 -14.34
CA LEU A 70 6.05 6.97 -13.41
C LEU A 70 6.31 7.54 -12.01
N PHE A 71 5.26 7.64 -11.19
CA PHE A 71 5.37 7.97 -9.76
C PHE A 71 4.29 7.21 -8.97
N ILE A 72 4.68 6.34 -8.03
CA ILE A 72 3.72 5.70 -7.12
C ILE A 72 3.39 6.72 -6.03
N VAL A 73 2.24 7.39 -6.12
CA VAL A 73 1.86 8.44 -5.17
C VAL A 73 1.09 7.91 -3.96
N GLU A 74 0.50 6.71 -4.07
CA GLU A 74 -0.14 6.01 -2.95
C GLU A 74 0.12 4.50 -3.02
N ASN A 75 0.51 3.88 -1.91
CA ASN A 75 0.47 2.42 -1.74
C ASN A 75 0.27 1.99 -0.27
N GLY A 76 -0.37 0.83 -0.13
CA GLY A 76 -0.88 0.05 1.02
C GLY A 76 -1.60 -1.18 0.43
N LEU A 77 -2.23 -2.15 1.09
CA LEU A 77 -2.41 -2.51 2.51
C LEU A 77 -3.16 -1.51 3.41
N ALA A 78 -3.78 -2.05 4.48
CA ALA A 78 -4.44 -1.38 5.60
C ALA A 78 -4.57 -2.39 6.75
N ALA A 79 -4.46 -1.97 8.02
CA ALA A 79 -4.44 -2.88 9.18
C ALA A 79 -5.31 -2.38 10.35
N LYS A 80 -5.68 -3.29 11.27
CA LYS A 80 -6.18 -2.95 12.60
C LYS A 80 -5.04 -3.08 13.60
N ASP A 81 -4.40 -1.95 13.91
CA ASP A 81 -3.28 -1.96 14.82
C ASP A 81 -3.72 -2.11 16.28
N VAL A 82 -2.92 -2.85 17.05
CA VAL A 82 -3.03 -2.92 18.51
C VAL A 82 -1.79 -2.25 19.09
N LEU A 83 -1.99 -1.22 19.92
CA LEU A 83 -0.92 -0.59 20.68
C LEU A 83 -0.47 -1.55 21.80
N VAL A 84 0.82 -1.87 21.83
CA VAL A 84 1.45 -2.81 22.78
C VAL A 84 2.67 -2.16 23.43
N ASP A 85 3.01 -2.55 24.65
CA ASP A 85 4.22 -2.04 25.32
C ASP A 85 5.48 -2.72 24.76
N GLY A 86 6.27 -1.95 24.02
CA GLY A 86 7.57 -2.36 23.48
C GLY A 86 8.75 -1.97 24.37
N PRO A 87 9.99 -2.37 24.01
CA PRO A 87 11.18 -2.15 24.84
C PRO A 87 11.48 -0.68 25.15
N ASP A 88 11.20 0.22 24.20
CA ASP A 88 11.45 1.66 24.30
C ASP A 88 10.16 2.48 24.55
N GLY A 89 9.07 1.81 24.91
CA GLY A 89 7.73 2.39 25.07
C GLY A 89 6.69 1.77 24.13
N SER A 90 5.45 2.27 24.20
CA SER A 90 4.33 1.69 23.47
C SER A 90 4.46 1.86 21.94
N THR A 91 4.17 0.80 21.19
CA THR A 91 4.43 0.64 19.75
C THR A 91 3.33 -0.22 19.10
N VAL A 92 3.43 -0.47 17.80
CA VAL A 92 2.65 -1.46 17.07
C VAL A 92 3.62 -2.46 16.42
N GLU A 93 3.33 -3.74 16.57
CA GLU A 93 4.02 -4.83 15.85
C GLU A 93 3.37 -5.03 14.48
N ASP A 94 3.88 -4.34 13.46
CA ASP A 94 3.45 -4.45 12.07
C ASP A 94 4.54 -5.05 11.15
N ASP A 95 4.08 -5.62 10.03
CA ASP A 95 4.87 -6.01 8.86
C ASP A 95 4.24 -5.36 7.63
N TYR A 96 5.01 -4.60 6.87
CA TYR A 96 4.46 -3.61 5.95
C TYR A 96 5.33 -3.46 4.69
N LEU A 97 4.67 -3.47 3.53
CA LEU A 97 5.19 -3.05 2.21
C LEU A 97 6.46 -3.72 1.64
N GLN A 98 7.29 -4.47 2.38
CA GLN A 98 8.53 -5.07 1.87
C GLN A 98 8.29 -5.85 0.57
N LYS A 99 7.27 -6.73 0.55
CA LYS A 99 6.90 -7.51 -0.65
C LYS A 99 6.62 -6.60 -1.88
N HIS A 100 5.95 -5.45 -1.69
CA HIS A 100 5.64 -4.50 -2.77
C HIS A 100 6.90 -3.73 -3.22
N LEU A 101 7.71 -3.25 -2.28
CA LEU A 101 8.94 -2.51 -2.60
C LEU A 101 9.99 -3.40 -3.29
N MET A 102 10.05 -4.69 -2.97
CA MET A 102 10.84 -5.66 -3.74
C MET A 102 10.36 -5.74 -5.20
N GLN A 103 9.05 -5.73 -5.44
CA GLN A 103 8.49 -5.74 -6.81
C GLN A 103 8.65 -4.40 -7.54
N VAL A 104 8.79 -3.27 -6.81
CA VAL A 104 9.25 -2.00 -7.38
C VAL A 104 10.72 -2.09 -7.81
N SER A 105 11.60 -2.67 -6.98
CA SER A 105 13.01 -2.91 -7.33
C SER A 105 13.17 -3.84 -8.54
N GLU A 106 12.29 -4.83 -8.68
CA GLU A 106 12.20 -5.66 -9.88
C GLU A 106 11.77 -4.85 -11.12
N ALA A 107 10.79 -3.96 -11.03
CA ALA A 107 10.38 -3.10 -12.15
C ALA A 107 11.47 -2.10 -12.57
N LEU A 108 12.30 -1.63 -11.63
CA LEU A 108 13.50 -0.83 -11.94
C LEU A 108 14.53 -1.65 -12.74
N GLN A 109 14.69 -2.95 -12.45
CA GLN A 109 15.53 -3.86 -13.23
C GLN A 109 14.93 -4.19 -14.61
N ASP A 110 13.59 -4.21 -14.74
CA ASP A 110 12.91 -4.32 -16.03
C ASP A 110 13.13 -3.08 -16.93
N GLY A 111 13.60 -1.96 -16.35
CA GLY A 111 13.95 -0.72 -17.07
C GLY A 111 12.90 0.39 -16.98
N VAL A 112 11.94 0.30 -16.05
CA VAL A 112 10.91 1.33 -15.83
C VAL A 112 11.53 2.60 -15.21
N GLU A 113 11.31 3.77 -15.84
CA GLU A 113 11.65 5.05 -15.20
C GLU A 113 10.60 5.40 -14.13
N LEU A 114 10.98 5.29 -12.86
CA LEU A 114 10.15 5.61 -11.70
C LEU A 114 10.83 6.72 -10.88
N TRP A 115 10.18 7.89 -10.77
CA TRP A 115 10.72 9.05 -10.05
C TRP A 115 10.59 8.96 -8.53
N GLY A 116 9.67 8.13 -8.02
CA GLY A 116 9.45 8.04 -6.59
C GLY A 116 8.31 7.12 -6.17
N TYR A 117 8.27 6.90 -4.87
CA TYR A 117 7.30 6.09 -4.15
C TYR A 117 6.91 6.80 -2.86
N THR A 118 5.63 7.11 -2.67
CA THR A 118 5.08 7.61 -1.41
C THR A 118 3.97 6.70 -0.90
N THR A 119 4.13 6.24 0.34
CA THR A 119 3.11 5.48 1.06
C THR A 119 1.87 6.32 1.31
N TRP A 120 0.69 5.72 1.21
CA TRP A 120 -0.53 6.39 1.65
C TRP A 120 -0.51 6.57 3.17
N GLY A 121 -0.93 7.75 3.65
CA GLY A 121 -1.14 8.05 5.06
C GLY A 121 0.03 7.65 5.99
N PRO A 122 1.26 8.19 5.84
CA PRO A 122 2.43 7.80 6.64
C PRO A 122 2.28 8.08 8.16
N ILE A 123 1.26 8.84 8.54
CA ILE A 123 0.70 8.94 9.89
C ILE A 123 -0.78 8.57 9.81
N ASP A 124 -1.30 7.85 10.80
CA ASP A 124 -2.70 7.42 10.81
C ASP A 124 -3.67 8.61 10.67
N LEU A 125 -4.71 8.39 9.86
CA LEU A 125 -5.66 9.40 9.41
C LEU A 125 -7.07 8.80 9.24
N VAL A 126 -8.07 9.67 9.13
CA VAL A 126 -9.46 9.28 8.84
C VAL A 126 -9.55 8.65 7.45
N SER A 127 -10.08 7.43 7.35
CA SER A 127 -10.17 6.70 6.08
C SER A 127 -11.10 7.41 5.08
N ALA A 128 -10.66 7.53 3.82
CA ALA A 128 -11.46 8.17 2.77
C ALA A 128 -12.72 7.36 2.37
N SER A 129 -12.73 6.04 2.62
CA SER A 129 -13.83 5.14 2.23
C SER A 129 -14.97 5.08 3.23
N THR A 130 -14.66 5.21 4.52
CA THR A 130 -15.55 4.83 5.63
C THR A 130 -15.53 5.80 6.81
N ALA A 131 -14.68 6.84 6.77
CA ALA A 131 -14.45 7.79 7.87
C ALA A 131 -13.96 7.14 9.18
N GLU A 132 -13.28 5.99 9.08
CA GLU A 132 -12.75 5.21 10.20
C GLU A 132 -11.30 5.62 10.55
N PHE A 133 -10.97 5.68 11.83
CA PHE A 133 -9.59 5.66 12.35
C PHE A 133 -9.08 4.24 12.60
N SER A 134 -9.97 3.26 12.80
CA SER A 134 -9.59 1.85 12.99
C SER A 134 -8.99 1.17 11.75
N LYS A 135 -9.15 1.78 10.55
CA LYS A 135 -8.48 1.38 9.31
C LYS A 135 -7.16 2.16 9.14
N ARG A 136 -6.09 1.62 9.73
CA ARG A 136 -4.78 2.29 9.86
C ARG A 136 -3.83 1.95 8.71
N TYR A 137 -2.88 2.85 8.46
CA TYR A 137 -1.95 2.79 7.32
C TYR A 137 -0.53 3.27 7.63
N GLY A 138 -0.35 4.11 8.66
CA GLY A 138 0.86 4.91 8.81
C GLY A 138 2.01 4.17 9.47
N PHE A 139 3.21 4.75 9.35
CA PHE A 139 4.37 4.41 10.18
C PHE A 139 4.25 5.01 11.59
N ILE A 140 3.39 6.02 11.76
CA ILE A 140 3.12 6.70 13.03
C ILE A 140 1.68 6.40 13.44
N TYR A 141 1.51 5.63 14.52
CA TYR A 141 0.21 5.40 15.16
C TYR A 141 -0.30 6.69 15.80
N VAL A 142 -1.59 6.97 15.67
CA VAL A 142 -2.27 8.06 16.38
C VAL A 142 -3.29 7.47 17.34
N ASP A 143 -3.19 7.83 18.62
CA ASP A 143 -4.17 7.49 19.65
C ASP A 143 -5.48 8.28 19.45
N ARG A 144 -6.28 7.78 18.52
CA ARG A 144 -7.63 8.23 18.17
C ARG A 144 -8.43 7.01 17.67
N ASN A 145 -9.66 6.89 18.13
CA ASN A 145 -10.58 5.79 17.77
C ASN A 145 -11.83 6.33 17.06
N ASP A 146 -12.63 5.41 16.51
CA ASP A 146 -13.85 5.74 15.74
C ASP A 146 -14.97 6.39 16.59
N ASP A 147 -14.91 6.26 17.92
CA ASP A 147 -15.83 6.87 18.89
C ASP A 147 -15.34 8.24 19.40
N ASP A 148 -14.37 8.85 18.72
CA ASP A 148 -13.66 10.07 19.10
C ASP A 148 -12.87 10.00 20.42
N SER A 149 -12.70 8.82 21.03
CA SER A 149 -11.78 8.63 22.16
C SER A 149 -10.31 8.62 21.73
N GLY A 150 -9.39 8.74 22.71
CA GLY A 150 -7.95 8.82 22.49
C GLY A 150 -7.35 10.21 22.75
N SER A 151 -6.07 10.23 23.13
CA SER A 151 -5.32 11.43 23.55
C SER A 151 -4.71 12.25 22.40
N LEU A 152 -4.79 11.76 21.16
CA LEU A 152 -4.02 12.22 20.00
C LEU A 152 -2.50 12.11 20.18
N ALA A 153 -2.00 11.32 21.13
CA ALA A 153 -0.57 10.97 21.21
C ALA A 153 -0.12 10.23 19.94
N ARG A 154 1.17 10.37 19.61
CA ARG A 154 1.81 9.74 18.43
C ARG A 154 2.85 8.74 18.91
N TYR A 155 2.86 7.57 18.29
CA TYR A 155 3.79 6.48 18.59
C TYR A 155 4.38 5.97 17.29
N ASN A 156 5.70 5.76 17.25
CA ASN A 156 6.34 5.14 16.09
C ASN A 156 5.99 3.65 16.10
N LYS A 157 5.40 3.14 15.02
CA LYS A 157 5.21 1.69 14.83
C LYS A 157 6.57 1.06 14.49
N LYS A 158 6.70 -0.26 14.58
CA LYS A 158 7.90 -1.00 14.19
C LYS A 158 8.32 -0.70 12.75
N SER A 159 7.33 -0.59 11.85
CA SER A 159 7.49 -0.17 10.46
C SER A 159 8.15 1.21 10.27
N PHE A 160 8.11 2.12 11.25
CA PHE A 160 8.80 3.42 11.18
C PHE A 160 10.32 3.26 11.11
N ALA A 161 10.88 2.44 12.02
CA ALA A 161 12.32 2.19 12.07
C ALA A 161 12.79 1.42 10.83
N TRP A 162 11.98 0.45 10.38
CA TRP A 162 12.19 -0.28 9.13
C TRP A 162 12.21 0.67 7.92
N TYR A 163 11.16 1.48 7.69
CA TYR A 163 11.05 2.33 6.52
C TYR A 163 12.09 3.45 6.51
N LYS A 164 12.46 3.99 7.69
CA LYS A 164 13.63 4.86 7.85
C LYS A 164 14.89 4.19 7.31
N SER A 165 15.15 2.93 7.67
CA SER A 165 16.32 2.19 7.18
C SER A 165 16.26 1.88 5.68
N VAL A 166 15.06 1.66 5.12
CA VAL A 166 14.87 1.51 3.66
C VAL A 166 15.24 2.81 2.93
N ILE A 167 14.80 3.97 3.43
CA ILE A 167 15.16 5.28 2.86
C ILE A 167 16.67 5.55 3.00
N GLU A 168 17.23 5.42 4.20
CA GLU A 168 18.65 5.71 4.47
C GLU A 168 19.61 4.79 3.70
N SER A 169 19.15 3.61 3.29
CA SER A 169 19.92 2.65 2.50
C SER A 169 19.52 2.60 1.02
N ASN A 170 18.65 3.51 0.57
CA ASN A 170 18.13 3.56 -0.81
C ASN A 170 17.63 2.19 -1.33
N GLY A 171 16.90 1.46 -0.49
CA GLY A 171 16.34 0.13 -0.82
C GLY A 171 17.18 -1.07 -0.37
N GLU A 172 18.47 -0.94 -0.07
CA GLU A 172 19.33 -2.07 0.32
C GLU A 172 18.89 -2.79 1.61
N ALA A 173 18.10 -2.15 2.48
CA ALA A 173 17.50 -2.79 3.66
C ALA A 173 16.32 -3.73 3.33
N LEU A 174 15.83 -3.79 2.09
CA LEU A 174 14.78 -4.72 1.68
C LEU A 174 15.25 -6.18 1.58
N TYR A 175 16.56 -6.41 1.59
CA TYR A 175 17.20 -7.71 1.33
C TYR A 175 18.01 -8.24 2.54
N LYS A 176 17.64 -7.85 3.76
CA LYS A 176 18.38 -8.14 5.01
C LYS A 176 17.51 -8.84 6.05
#